data_AF-A0A852V919-F1
#
_entry.id   AF-A0A852V919-F1
#
_cell.length_a   1.000
_cell.length_b   1.000
_cell.length_c   1.000
_cell.angle_alpha   90.00
_cell.angle_beta   90.00
_cell.angle_gamma   90.00
#
_symmetry.space_group_name_H-M   'P 1'
#
loop_
_entity.id
_entity.type
_entity.pdbx_description
1 polymer ?
#
loop_
_entity_poly.entity_id
_entity_poly.type
_entity_poly.pdbx_seq_one_letter_code
_entity_poly.pdbx_strand_id
1 'polypeptide(L)'
;MDYQRGVITGESVWRAIVLYGANSATYKFAFGATLLEIAATGRDHVTLDELAPRYAELLCQALQRQPRQGTSGRSKFLDACRAFNAGDLDLDTLHRRTVQLGFVNVIDAFPKLGGEQAPVRYYEDRRKSLAPGLVLRDELLELARSVHAPDLDAETAARWRLVETAWATGVSGALLASSPSSTPSLVYDSGTQHLVLQTGQRRKSVAGVVAALSGYQDGRCAYCNQLMAQERSGPIVEHVLPWKLLTRDWNGPDVDAVWNLVLSCEPCNVAKRDRAPHESWMPWLEQRNNDLIESRHPLRDVLMAQTGATAALRRAALKDAYRRATELLPVVWTPSMGTHMA
;
A
#
# COMPACT_ATOMS: atom_id res chain seq x y z
N MET A 1 6.00 -2.44 9.67
CA MET A 1 6.36 -3.32 8.54
C MET A 1 7.71 -3.98 8.80
N ASP A 2 7.84 -5.28 8.56
CA ASP A 2 8.94 -6.14 8.99
C ASP A 2 10.32 -5.71 8.49
N TYR A 3 10.42 -5.25 7.24
CA TYR A 3 11.68 -4.73 6.69
C TYR A 3 12.20 -3.50 7.45
N GLN A 4 11.32 -2.58 7.86
CA GLN A 4 11.71 -1.41 8.69
C GLN A 4 12.18 -1.82 10.10
N ARG A 5 11.81 -3.02 10.56
CA ARG A 5 12.23 -3.63 11.82
C ARG A 5 13.47 -4.51 11.68
N GLY A 6 14.10 -4.56 10.50
CA GLY A 6 15.30 -5.35 10.25
C GLY A 6 15.04 -6.82 9.90
N VAL A 7 13.77 -7.23 9.73
CA VAL A 7 13.42 -8.59 9.29
C VAL A 7 13.47 -8.63 7.76
N ILE A 8 14.52 -9.24 7.22
CA ILE A 8 14.78 -9.33 5.78
C ILE A 8 14.33 -10.69 5.24
N THR A 9 13.21 -10.70 4.53
CA THR A 9 12.68 -11.87 3.81
C THR A 9 12.29 -11.48 2.39
N GLY A 10 12.07 -12.45 1.51
CA GLY A 10 11.56 -12.19 0.15
C GLY A 10 10.25 -11.39 0.16
N GLU A 11 9.36 -11.66 1.13
CA GLU A 11 8.09 -10.94 1.27
C GLU A 11 8.27 -9.52 1.82
N SER A 12 9.07 -9.34 2.88
CA SER A 12 9.25 -8.04 3.51
C SER A 12 9.96 -7.05 2.57
N VAL A 13 10.92 -7.53 1.79
CA VAL A 13 11.62 -6.72 0.78
C VAL A 13 10.69 -6.38 -0.40
N TRP A 14 9.81 -7.30 -0.82
CA TRP A 14 8.87 -7.04 -1.91
C TRP A 14 7.87 -5.95 -1.52
N ARG A 15 7.27 -6.09 -0.33
CA ARG A 15 6.41 -5.05 0.26
C ARG A 15 7.15 -3.73 0.39
N ALA A 16 8.41 -3.74 0.83
CA ALA A 16 9.22 -2.53 0.90
C ALA A 16 9.39 -1.86 -0.47
N ILE A 17 9.68 -2.61 -1.55
CA ILE A 17 9.81 -2.07 -2.91
C ILE A 17 8.51 -1.42 -3.39
N VAL A 18 7.38 -2.10 -3.19
CA VAL A 18 6.06 -1.61 -3.58
C VAL A 18 5.70 -0.33 -2.80
N LEU A 19 5.92 -0.32 -1.48
CA LEU A 19 5.52 0.77 -0.59
C LEU A 19 6.48 1.97 -0.66
N TYR A 20 7.80 1.74 -0.57
CA TYR A 20 8.83 2.77 -0.39
C TYR A 20 9.67 3.04 -1.64
N GLY A 21 9.67 2.14 -2.63
CA GLY A 21 10.36 2.36 -3.90
C GLY A 21 9.86 3.63 -4.60
N ALA A 22 10.73 4.28 -5.39
CA ALA A 22 10.42 5.56 -6.01
C ALA A 22 9.17 5.49 -6.90
N ASN A 23 8.22 6.41 -6.68
CA ASN A 23 7.00 6.54 -7.47
C ASN A 23 7.20 7.62 -8.56
N SER A 24 8.14 7.43 -9.48
CA SER A 24 8.30 8.34 -10.63
C SER A 24 7.27 8.06 -11.73
N ALA A 25 6.86 6.80 -11.85
CA ALA A 25 5.77 6.32 -12.68
C ALA A 25 5.11 5.11 -11.99
N THR A 26 3.87 4.79 -12.39
CA THR A 26 3.14 3.60 -11.91
C THR A 26 3.63 2.30 -12.54
N TYR A 27 4.61 2.38 -13.45
CA TYR A 27 5.29 1.26 -14.09
C TYR A 27 5.71 0.16 -13.13
N LYS A 28 6.23 0.52 -11.94
CA LYS A 28 6.66 -0.49 -10.97
C LYS A 28 5.51 -1.38 -10.49
N PHE A 29 4.28 -0.87 -10.38
CA PHE A 29 3.13 -1.66 -9.94
C PHE A 29 2.70 -2.64 -11.02
N ALA A 30 2.59 -2.17 -12.28
CA ALA A 30 2.30 -3.03 -13.41
C ALA A 30 3.39 -4.10 -13.61
N PHE A 31 4.66 -3.72 -13.46
CA PHE A 31 5.78 -4.63 -13.60
C PHE A 31 5.83 -5.67 -12.48
N GLY A 32 5.64 -5.25 -11.22
CA GLY A 32 5.57 -6.18 -10.08
C GLY A 32 4.44 -7.19 -10.22
N ALA A 33 3.24 -6.75 -10.57
CA ALA A 33 2.10 -7.65 -10.82
C ALA A 33 2.38 -8.63 -11.97
N THR A 34 2.95 -8.14 -13.07
CA THR A 34 3.32 -8.98 -14.21
C THR A 34 4.37 -10.03 -13.83
N LEU A 35 5.36 -9.67 -13.01
CA LEU A 35 6.38 -10.61 -12.53
C LEU A 35 5.80 -11.69 -11.63
N LEU A 36 4.89 -11.35 -10.70
CA LEU A 36 4.22 -12.32 -9.83
C LEU A 36 3.39 -13.31 -10.64
N GLU A 37 2.58 -12.82 -11.58
CA GLU A 37 1.75 -13.66 -12.45
C GLU A 37 2.58 -14.65 -13.27
N ILE A 38 3.70 -14.20 -13.84
CA ILE A 38 4.59 -15.08 -14.63
C ILE A 38 5.33 -16.07 -13.74
N ALA A 39 5.84 -15.63 -12.59
CA ALA A 39 6.52 -16.52 -11.65
C ALA A 39 5.60 -17.61 -11.10
N ALA A 40 4.30 -17.34 -10.94
CA ALA A 40 3.30 -18.33 -10.55
C ALA A 40 3.17 -19.48 -11.56
N THR A 41 3.57 -19.28 -12.82
CA THR A 41 3.60 -20.34 -13.85
C THR A 41 4.79 -21.29 -13.71
N GLY A 42 5.72 -21.02 -12.78
CA GLY A 42 6.90 -21.85 -12.54
C GLY A 42 8.05 -21.66 -13.53
N ARG A 43 7.97 -20.62 -14.38
CA ARG A 43 9.05 -20.26 -15.31
C ARG A 43 10.25 -19.67 -14.57
N ASP A 44 11.45 -20.02 -15.00
CA ASP A 44 12.73 -19.51 -14.49
C ASP A 44 13.36 -18.45 -15.41
N HIS A 45 12.83 -18.30 -16.63
CA HIS A 45 13.26 -17.30 -17.60
C HIS A 45 12.05 -16.69 -18.31
N VAL A 46 12.13 -15.39 -18.58
CA VAL A 46 11.09 -14.67 -19.32
C VAL A 46 11.68 -13.59 -20.22
N THR A 47 11.22 -13.54 -21.46
CA THR A 47 11.61 -12.52 -22.45
C THR A 47 10.80 -11.22 -22.29
N LEU A 48 11.26 -10.13 -22.90
CA LEU A 48 10.49 -8.88 -22.89
C LEU A 48 9.20 -9.00 -23.71
N ASP A 49 9.20 -9.79 -24.79
CA ASP A 49 8.01 -10.09 -25.59
C ASP A 49 6.94 -10.83 -24.79
N GLU A 50 7.35 -11.69 -23.85
CA GLU A 50 6.41 -12.38 -22.95
C GLU A 50 5.90 -11.49 -21.81
N LEU A 51 6.72 -10.54 -21.33
CA LEU A 51 6.32 -9.56 -20.32
C LEU A 51 5.38 -8.48 -20.89
N ALA A 52 5.60 -8.10 -22.15
CA ALA A 52 4.98 -6.93 -22.77
C ALA A 52 3.44 -6.95 -22.76
N PRO A 53 2.74 -8.05 -23.14
CA PRO A 53 1.29 -8.04 -23.22
C PRO A 53 0.61 -7.68 -21.90
N ARG A 54 0.95 -8.40 -20.83
CA ARG A 54 0.33 -8.19 -19.52
C ARG A 54 0.71 -6.83 -18.92
N TYR A 55 1.98 -6.44 -19.04
CA TYR A 55 2.46 -5.16 -18.56
C TYR A 55 1.76 -3.97 -19.27
N ALA A 56 1.58 -4.05 -20.59
CA ALA A 56 0.89 -3.03 -21.37
C ALA A 56 -0.60 -2.97 -21.02
N GLU A 57 -1.26 -4.13 -20.91
CA GLU A 57 -2.67 -4.24 -20.56
C GLU A 57 -2.98 -3.52 -19.23
N LEU A 58 -2.20 -3.82 -18.18
CA LEU A 58 -2.38 -3.22 -16.85
C LEU A 58 -2.26 -1.69 -16.89
N LEU A 59 -1.31 -1.16 -17.67
CA LEU A 59 -1.11 0.28 -17.82
C LEU A 59 -2.18 0.94 -18.69
N CYS A 60 -2.67 0.25 -19.74
CA CYS A 60 -3.79 0.73 -20.55
C CYS A 60 -5.06 0.85 -19.71
N GLN A 61 -5.37 -0.17 -18.91
CA GLN A 61 -6.50 -0.14 -17.97
C GLN A 61 -6.33 0.96 -16.92
N ALA A 62 -5.11 1.17 -16.42
CA ALA A 62 -4.82 2.24 -15.48
C ALA A 62 -5.03 3.64 -16.09
N LEU A 63 -4.60 3.85 -17.34
CA LEU A 63 -4.81 5.10 -18.07
C LEU A 63 -6.30 5.42 -18.30
N GLN A 64 -7.14 4.40 -18.49
CA GLN A 64 -8.59 4.59 -18.57
C GLN A 64 -9.19 5.04 -17.23
N ARG A 65 -8.67 4.55 -16.11
CA ARG A 65 -9.12 4.96 -14.76
C ARG A 65 -8.59 6.33 -14.34
N GLN A 66 -7.32 6.61 -14.67
CA GLN A 66 -6.60 7.83 -14.32
C GLN A 66 -5.59 8.21 -15.42
N PRO A 67 -5.76 9.34 -16.12
CA PRO A 67 -4.89 9.74 -17.24
C PRO A 67 -3.42 9.98 -16.86
N ARG A 68 -3.15 10.30 -15.59
CA ARG A 68 -1.80 10.55 -15.08
C ARG A 68 -1.21 9.29 -14.44
N GLN A 69 -0.24 8.69 -15.13
CA GLN A 69 0.49 7.47 -14.73
C GLN A 69 1.99 7.70 -14.47
N GLY A 70 2.41 8.97 -14.41
CA GLY A 70 3.77 9.33 -14.02
C GLY A 70 3.94 10.82 -13.78
N THR A 71 5.13 11.18 -13.33
CA THR A 71 5.49 12.57 -13.04
C THR A 71 5.98 13.31 -14.29
N SER A 72 6.53 12.60 -15.28
CA SER A 72 6.91 13.18 -16.57
C SER A 72 5.68 13.56 -17.39
N GLY A 73 5.67 14.79 -17.91
CA GLY A 73 4.61 15.28 -18.80
C GLY A 73 4.63 14.66 -20.20
N ARG A 74 5.69 13.91 -20.57
CA ARG A 74 5.80 13.22 -21.86
C ARG A 74 6.36 11.83 -21.67
N SER A 75 5.65 10.82 -22.15
CA SER A 75 6.14 9.45 -22.20
C SER A 75 5.62 8.76 -23.45
N LYS A 76 6.52 8.49 -24.39
CA LYS A 76 6.19 7.82 -25.66
C LYS A 76 5.49 6.48 -25.45
N PHE A 77 5.82 5.77 -24.37
CA PHE A 77 5.16 4.52 -24.03
C PHE A 77 3.72 4.73 -23.55
N LEU A 78 3.48 5.66 -22.62
CA LEU A 78 2.11 6.00 -22.21
C LEU A 78 1.30 6.56 -23.39
N ASP A 79 1.93 7.30 -24.30
CA ASP A 79 1.27 7.80 -25.50
C ASP A 79 0.81 6.66 -26.42
N ALA A 80 1.63 5.59 -26.58
CA ALA A 80 1.22 4.39 -27.29
C ALA A 80 0.05 3.68 -26.60
N CYS A 81 0.06 3.58 -25.26
CA CYS A 81 -1.05 3.01 -24.49
C CYS A 81 -2.34 3.85 -24.66
N ARG A 82 -2.23 5.19 -24.69
CA ARG A 82 -3.37 6.08 -24.94
C ARG A 82 -3.93 5.93 -26.35
N ALA A 83 -3.06 5.83 -27.36
CA ALA A 83 -3.47 5.59 -28.75
C ALA A 83 -4.20 4.25 -28.89
N PHE A 84 -3.71 3.20 -28.23
CA PHE A 84 -4.40 1.90 -28.18
C PHE A 84 -5.79 2.03 -27.54
N ASN A 85 -5.89 2.70 -26.39
CA ASN A 85 -7.17 2.94 -25.72
C ASN A 85 -8.16 3.76 -26.57
N ALA A 86 -7.66 4.61 -27.48
CA ALA A 86 -8.48 5.39 -28.41
C ALA A 86 -8.88 4.62 -29.68
N GLY A 87 -8.30 3.43 -29.92
CA GLY A 87 -8.50 2.64 -31.14
C GLY A 87 -7.58 3.05 -32.30
N ASP A 88 -6.63 3.96 -32.07
CA ASP A 88 -5.71 4.48 -33.09
C ASP A 88 -4.46 3.60 -33.30
N LEU A 89 -4.29 2.57 -32.48
CA LEU A 89 -3.12 1.71 -32.47
C LEU A 89 -3.54 0.27 -32.22
N ASP A 90 -3.10 -0.67 -33.06
CA ASP A 90 -3.43 -2.09 -32.94
C ASP A 90 -2.64 -2.79 -31.82
N LEU A 91 -3.13 -3.94 -31.37
CA LEU A 91 -2.58 -4.70 -30.25
C LEU A 91 -1.13 -5.16 -30.50
N ASP A 92 -0.80 -5.61 -31.71
CA ASP A 92 0.54 -6.07 -32.03
C ASP A 92 1.54 -4.90 -32.01
N THR A 93 1.13 -3.74 -32.51
CA THR A 93 1.91 -2.52 -32.40
C THR A 93 2.09 -2.10 -30.94
N LEU A 94 1.08 -2.25 -30.08
CA LEU A 94 1.20 -1.95 -28.65
C LEU A 94 2.27 -2.82 -28.00
N HIS A 95 2.23 -4.13 -28.25
CA HIS A 95 3.22 -5.07 -27.70
C HIS A 95 4.64 -4.73 -28.17
N ARG A 96 4.86 -4.50 -29.47
CA ARG A 96 6.17 -4.08 -30.00
C ARG A 96 6.68 -2.79 -29.37
N ARG A 97 5.81 -1.78 -29.23
CA ARG A 97 6.16 -0.51 -28.57
C ARG A 97 6.48 -0.70 -27.09
N THR A 98 5.80 -1.61 -26.43
CA THR A 98 6.04 -1.96 -25.03
C THR A 98 7.41 -2.58 -24.83
N VAL A 99 7.81 -3.54 -25.69
CA VAL A 99 9.17 -4.11 -25.66
C VAL A 99 10.22 -3.01 -25.84
N GLN A 100 10.03 -2.11 -26.81
CA GLN A 100 10.98 -1.04 -27.14
C GLN A 100 11.09 0.05 -26.06
N LEU A 101 9.99 0.41 -25.41
CA LEU A 101 9.89 1.64 -24.61
C LEU A 101 9.45 1.41 -23.16
N GLY A 102 8.66 0.36 -22.90
CA GLY A 102 8.02 0.13 -21.61
C GLY A 102 8.97 -0.31 -20.51
N PHE A 103 10.06 -0.99 -20.89
CA PHE A 103 11.01 -1.58 -19.94
C PHE A 103 12.32 -0.81 -19.77
N VAL A 104 12.47 0.34 -20.44
CA VAL A 104 13.72 1.13 -20.50
C VAL A 104 14.25 1.46 -19.10
N ASN A 105 13.37 1.80 -18.17
CA ASN A 105 13.77 2.23 -16.82
C ASN A 105 13.32 1.27 -15.71
N VAL A 106 12.17 0.58 -15.87
CA VAL A 106 11.54 -0.12 -14.75
C VAL A 106 12.34 -1.33 -14.29
N ILE A 107 12.99 -2.06 -15.21
CA ILE A 107 13.81 -3.23 -14.86
C ILE A 107 15.01 -2.85 -13.99
N ASP A 108 15.64 -1.70 -14.26
CA ASP A 108 16.78 -1.21 -13.48
C ASP A 108 16.36 -0.52 -12.18
N ALA A 109 15.15 0.03 -12.14
CA ALA A 109 14.64 0.83 -11.01
C ALA A 109 13.84 0.01 -9.99
N PHE A 110 13.17 -1.07 -10.41
CA PHE A 110 12.30 -1.89 -9.57
C PHE A 110 13.02 -2.46 -8.34
N PRO A 111 14.24 -3.03 -8.43
CA PRO A 111 14.90 -3.64 -7.27
C PRO A 111 15.57 -2.60 -6.35
N LYS A 112 15.21 -1.31 -6.44
CA LYS A 112 15.87 -0.25 -5.67
C LYS A 112 15.04 0.25 -4.48
N LEU A 113 15.70 0.38 -3.34
CA LEU A 113 15.19 0.98 -2.10
C LEU A 113 16.14 2.09 -1.66
N GLY A 114 15.61 3.28 -1.40
CA GLY A 114 16.45 4.43 -1.01
C GLY A 114 17.48 4.87 -2.07
N GLY A 115 17.37 4.40 -3.32
CA GLY A 115 18.34 4.64 -4.38
C GLY A 115 19.39 3.55 -4.54
N GLU A 116 19.48 2.62 -3.59
CA GLU A 116 20.39 1.48 -3.60
C GLU A 116 19.67 0.19 -3.98
N GLN A 117 20.42 -0.85 -4.34
CA GLN A 117 19.84 -2.18 -4.60
C GLN A 117 19.30 -2.78 -3.31
N ALA A 118 18.09 -3.34 -3.38
CA ALA A 118 17.50 -4.10 -2.29
C ALA A 118 18.36 -5.33 -1.97
N PRO A 119 18.35 -5.79 -0.69
CA PRO A 119 19.17 -6.93 -0.27
C PRO A 119 18.74 -8.26 -0.89
N VAL A 120 17.49 -8.36 -1.36
CA VAL A 120 16.94 -9.53 -2.08
C VAL A 120 16.75 -9.17 -3.55
N ARG A 121 17.09 -10.10 -4.45
CA ARG A 121 16.92 -9.95 -5.90
C ARG A 121 15.89 -10.95 -6.40
N TYR A 122 14.88 -10.47 -7.13
CA TYR A 122 13.81 -11.30 -7.69
C TYR A 122 14.12 -11.82 -9.10
N TYR A 123 15.07 -11.19 -9.79
CA TYR A 123 15.50 -11.60 -11.11
C TYR A 123 16.94 -11.15 -11.39
N GLU A 124 17.57 -11.79 -12.37
CA GLU A 124 18.80 -11.34 -13.02
C GLU A 124 18.47 -10.72 -14.37
N ASP A 125 18.94 -9.49 -14.61
CA ASP A 125 18.79 -8.84 -15.91
C ASP A 125 19.81 -9.39 -16.92
N ARG A 126 19.31 -10.14 -17.91
CA ARG A 126 20.08 -10.72 -19.00
C ARG A 126 19.70 -10.16 -20.37
N ARG A 127 19.08 -8.96 -20.43
CA ARG A 127 18.65 -8.30 -21.69
C ARG A 127 19.76 -8.12 -22.73
N LYS A 128 21.03 -8.10 -22.31
CA LYS A 128 22.22 -7.93 -23.17
C LYS A 128 23.00 -9.23 -23.41
N SER A 129 22.47 -10.38 -23.03
CA SER A 129 23.13 -11.68 -23.18
C SER A 129 22.72 -12.41 -24.47
N LEU A 130 23.30 -13.60 -24.72
CA LEU A 130 22.93 -14.46 -25.85
C LEU A 130 21.48 -14.99 -25.77
N ALA A 131 20.91 -15.07 -24.56
CA ALA A 131 19.50 -15.38 -24.32
C ALA A 131 18.86 -14.16 -23.62
N PRO A 132 18.39 -13.15 -24.38
CA PRO A 132 17.84 -11.93 -23.82
C PRO A 132 16.57 -12.16 -23.00
N GLY A 133 16.56 -11.65 -21.76
CA GLY A 133 15.40 -11.77 -20.88
C GLY A 133 15.76 -11.50 -19.43
N LEU A 134 14.87 -11.91 -18.53
CA LEU A 134 15.07 -11.92 -17.09
C LEU A 134 15.12 -13.38 -16.63
N VAL A 135 16.16 -13.74 -15.87
CA VAL A 135 16.19 -15.02 -15.17
C VAL A 135 15.54 -14.81 -13.81
N LEU A 136 14.38 -15.42 -13.58
CA LEU A 136 13.62 -15.33 -12.36
C LEU A 136 14.31 -16.13 -11.26
N ARG A 137 14.41 -15.55 -10.07
CA ARG A 137 15.09 -16.16 -8.91
C ARG A 137 14.10 -16.93 -8.05
N ASP A 138 14.60 -17.86 -7.26
CA ASP A 138 13.80 -18.67 -6.35
C ASP A 138 12.99 -17.80 -5.39
N GLU A 139 13.52 -16.66 -4.92
CA GLU A 139 12.80 -15.75 -4.03
C GLU A 139 11.52 -15.19 -4.67
N LEU A 140 11.48 -14.98 -5.99
CA LEU A 140 10.27 -14.57 -6.69
C LEU A 140 9.31 -15.74 -6.89
N LEU A 141 9.85 -16.92 -7.20
CA LEU A 141 9.07 -18.12 -7.45
C LEU A 141 8.39 -18.68 -6.20
N GLU A 142 9.06 -18.56 -5.05
CA GLU A 142 8.52 -18.85 -3.72
C GLU A 142 7.46 -17.82 -3.33
N LEU A 143 7.73 -16.53 -3.55
CA LEU A 143 6.80 -15.44 -3.29
C LEU A 143 5.48 -15.62 -4.04
N ALA A 144 5.55 -15.90 -5.35
CA ALA A 144 4.39 -16.09 -6.20
C ALA A 144 3.55 -17.34 -5.86
N ARG A 145 4.12 -18.28 -5.10
CA ARG A 145 3.46 -19.50 -4.61
C ARG A 145 3.17 -19.48 -3.12
N SER A 146 3.51 -18.39 -2.43
CA SER A 146 3.32 -18.28 -0.99
C SER A 146 1.85 -18.06 -0.65
N VAL A 147 1.50 -18.31 0.61
CA VAL A 147 0.16 -18.02 1.13
C VAL A 147 -0.21 -16.53 1.03
N HIS A 148 0.78 -15.65 0.84
CA HIS A 148 0.61 -14.22 0.70
C HIS A 148 0.44 -13.73 -0.73
N ALA A 149 0.64 -14.57 -1.76
CA ALA A 149 0.57 -14.12 -3.16
C ALA A 149 -0.72 -13.33 -3.48
N PRO A 150 -1.94 -13.77 -3.07
CA PRO A 150 -3.16 -13.00 -3.29
C PRO A 150 -3.16 -11.63 -2.58
N ASP A 151 -2.59 -11.57 -1.37
CA ASP A 151 -2.48 -10.32 -0.61
C ASP A 151 -1.52 -9.35 -1.32
N LEU A 152 -0.40 -9.84 -1.85
CA LEU A 152 0.60 -9.00 -2.54
C LEU A 152 0.03 -8.32 -3.78
N ASP A 153 -0.80 -9.02 -4.54
CA ASP A 153 -1.50 -8.45 -5.71
C ASP A 153 -2.51 -7.38 -5.28
N ALA A 154 -3.31 -7.68 -4.25
CA ALA A 154 -4.28 -6.74 -3.71
C ALA A 154 -3.60 -5.49 -3.11
N GLU A 155 -2.53 -5.68 -2.33
CA GLU A 155 -1.68 -4.63 -1.75
C GLU A 155 -1.08 -3.74 -2.85
N THR A 156 -0.53 -4.35 -3.91
CA THR A 156 0.04 -3.65 -5.07
C THR A 156 -1.02 -2.81 -5.78
N ALA A 157 -2.19 -3.39 -6.05
CA ALA A 157 -3.30 -2.68 -6.69
C ALA A 157 -3.84 -1.53 -5.84
N ALA A 158 -4.01 -1.75 -4.53
CA ALA A 158 -4.46 -0.70 -3.60
C ALA A 158 -3.44 0.45 -3.56
N ARG A 159 -2.16 0.12 -3.42
CA ARG A 159 -1.07 1.10 -3.42
C ARG A 159 -1.02 1.90 -4.72
N TRP A 160 -1.19 1.24 -5.86
CA TRP A 160 -1.25 1.91 -7.16
C TRP A 160 -2.41 2.92 -7.20
N ARG A 161 -3.64 2.50 -6.88
CA ARG A 161 -4.82 3.39 -6.91
C ARG A 161 -4.68 4.60 -6.00
N LEU A 162 -4.03 4.40 -4.85
CA LEU A 162 -3.72 5.49 -3.93
C LEU A 162 -2.75 6.49 -4.59
N VAL A 163 -1.65 6.04 -5.19
CA VAL A 163 -0.67 6.91 -5.86
C VAL A 163 -1.32 7.70 -7.01
N GLU A 164 -2.14 7.04 -7.82
CA GLU A 164 -2.95 7.67 -8.88
C GLU A 164 -3.84 8.79 -8.32
N THR A 165 -4.53 8.50 -7.22
CA THR A 165 -5.45 9.45 -6.57
C THR A 165 -4.69 10.66 -6.04
N ALA A 166 -3.53 10.45 -5.40
CA ALA A 166 -2.65 11.52 -4.94
C ALA A 166 -2.27 12.47 -6.08
N TRP A 167 -1.79 11.93 -7.20
CA TRP A 167 -1.37 12.73 -8.36
C TRP A 167 -2.51 13.49 -9.03
N ALA A 168 -3.72 12.95 -9.00
CA ALA A 168 -4.89 13.55 -9.63
C ALA A 168 -5.48 14.70 -8.80
N THR A 169 -5.36 14.61 -7.47
CA THR A 169 -6.03 15.53 -6.54
C THR A 169 -5.08 16.55 -5.93
N GLY A 170 -3.77 16.34 -6.04
CA GLY A 170 -2.78 17.17 -5.36
C GLY A 170 -2.68 16.91 -3.86
N VAL A 171 -3.38 15.90 -3.33
CA VAL A 171 -3.36 15.44 -1.91
C VAL A 171 -2.02 14.78 -1.54
N SER A 172 -0.93 15.20 -2.19
CA SER A 172 0.40 14.61 -2.04
C SER A 172 1.50 15.67 -2.05
N GLY A 173 1.35 16.74 -1.28
CA GLY A 173 2.47 17.66 -1.10
C GLY A 173 2.19 19.09 -0.68
N ALA A 174 0.96 19.60 -0.69
CA ALA A 174 0.68 20.93 -0.16
C ALA A 174 -0.83 21.14 0.04
N LEU A 175 -1.17 21.77 1.18
CA LEU A 175 -2.52 22.21 1.59
C LEU A 175 -3.35 20.99 2.04
N LEU A 176 -3.81 20.88 3.30
CA LEU A 176 -4.73 21.80 3.97
C LEU A 176 -4.62 21.70 5.50
N ALA A 177 -4.21 22.80 6.11
CA ALA A 177 -4.78 23.22 7.38
C ALA A 177 -5.60 24.47 7.03
N SER A 178 -6.91 24.45 7.23
CA SER A 178 -7.89 25.49 6.85
C SER A 178 -8.11 25.70 5.34
N SER A 179 -8.96 24.88 4.70
CA SER A 179 -9.56 25.27 3.42
C SER A 179 -10.97 24.71 3.25
N PRO A 180 -11.80 25.34 2.38
CA PRO A 180 -13.24 25.17 2.31
C PRO A 180 -13.68 23.72 2.08
N SER A 181 -14.98 23.48 2.30
CA SER A 181 -15.70 22.21 2.07
C SER A 181 -15.53 21.58 0.67
N SER A 182 -14.88 22.27 -0.27
CA SER A 182 -14.59 21.82 -1.63
C SER A 182 -13.25 21.13 -1.81
N THR A 183 -12.41 21.00 -0.78
CA THR A 183 -11.08 20.42 -0.99
C THR A 183 -11.07 18.89 -0.89
N PRO A 184 -10.38 18.19 -1.80
CA PRO A 184 -10.31 16.74 -1.76
C PRO A 184 -9.69 16.19 -0.47
N SER A 185 -10.35 15.23 0.16
CA SER A 185 -9.82 14.46 1.29
C SER A 185 -10.04 12.97 1.07
N LEU A 186 -9.16 12.13 1.62
CA LEU A 186 -9.33 10.68 1.59
C LEU A 186 -9.88 10.24 2.95
N VAL A 187 -11.10 9.71 2.95
CA VAL A 187 -11.83 9.30 4.15
C VAL A 187 -12.09 7.80 4.14
N TYR A 188 -12.27 7.21 5.32
CA TYR A 188 -12.74 5.84 5.46
C TYR A 188 -14.26 5.80 5.40
N ASP A 189 -14.82 4.87 4.61
CA ASP A 189 -16.23 4.54 4.60
C ASP A 189 -16.42 3.18 5.28
N SER A 190 -17.02 3.16 6.47
CA SER A 190 -17.22 1.95 7.26
C SER A 190 -18.27 1.00 6.69
N GLY A 191 -19.24 1.51 5.92
CA GLY A 191 -20.29 0.69 5.31
C GLY A 191 -19.78 -0.14 4.13
N THR A 192 -18.82 0.41 3.39
CA THR A 192 -18.19 -0.27 2.24
C THR A 192 -16.80 -0.84 2.57
N GLN A 193 -16.20 -0.44 3.68
CA GLN A 193 -14.81 -0.74 4.07
C GLN A 193 -13.76 -0.25 3.06
N HIS A 194 -14.03 0.89 2.42
CA HIS A 194 -13.15 1.48 1.41
C HIS A 194 -12.59 2.83 1.86
N LEU A 195 -11.40 3.15 1.37
CA LEU A 195 -10.90 4.52 1.28
C LEU A 195 -11.62 5.20 0.12
N VAL A 196 -12.26 6.33 0.42
CA VAL A 196 -13.08 7.11 -0.50
C VAL A 196 -12.49 8.49 -0.62
N LEU A 197 -12.25 8.94 -1.85
CA LEU A 197 -11.94 10.33 -2.12
C LEU A 197 -13.24 11.13 -2.05
N GLN A 198 -13.30 12.06 -1.11
CA GLN A 198 -14.40 12.99 -0.93
C GLN A 198 -13.99 14.38 -1.44
N THR A 199 -14.83 15.01 -2.23
CA THR A 199 -14.62 16.38 -2.74
C THR A 199 -15.96 17.11 -2.72
N GLY A 200 -16.20 17.90 -1.67
CA GLY A 200 -17.54 18.38 -1.35
C GLY A 200 -18.50 17.20 -1.13
N GLN A 201 -19.57 17.15 -1.92
CA GLN A 201 -20.58 16.08 -1.88
C GLN A 201 -20.25 14.88 -2.78
N ARG A 202 -19.21 14.99 -3.63
CA ARG A 202 -18.81 13.89 -4.52
C ARG A 202 -17.95 12.89 -3.77
N ARG A 203 -18.24 11.60 -3.95
CA ARG A 203 -17.51 10.48 -3.35
C ARG A 203 -17.07 9.52 -4.45
N LYS A 204 -15.80 9.13 -4.44
CA LYS A 204 -15.23 8.14 -5.37
C LYS A 204 -14.44 7.10 -4.58
N SER A 205 -14.81 5.83 -4.72
CA SER A 205 -14.07 4.72 -4.12
C SER A 205 -12.66 4.64 -4.71
N VAL A 206 -11.64 4.47 -3.85
CA VAL A 206 -10.23 4.39 -4.23
C VAL A 206 -9.71 2.97 -4.05
N ALA A 207 -9.64 2.48 -2.82
CA ALA A 207 -9.11 1.16 -2.49
C ALA A 207 -9.79 0.59 -1.24
N GLY A 208 -9.92 -0.73 -1.15
CA GLY A 208 -10.35 -1.40 0.09
C GLY A 208 -9.33 -1.19 1.19
N VAL A 209 -9.79 -0.96 2.43
CA VAL A 209 -8.90 -0.66 3.57
C VAL A 209 -7.98 -1.83 3.91
N VAL A 210 -8.48 -3.07 3.83
CA VAL A 210 -7.69 -4.28 4.06
C VAL A 210 -6.45 -4.29 3.16
N ALA A 211 -6.64 -4.17 1.85
CA ALA A 211 -5.53 -4.16 0.89
C ALA A 211 -4.60 -2.94 1.08
N ALA A 212 -5.13 -1.78 1.47
CA ALA A 212 -4.33 -0.58 1.71
C ALA A 212 -3.45 -0.67 2.97
N LEU A 213 -3.88 -1.43 3.99
CA LEU A 213 -3.17 -1.54 5.26
C LEU A 213 -2.34 -2.83 5.40
N SER A 214 -2.70 -3.90 4.69
CA SER A 214 -2.08 -5.23 4.84
C SER A 214 -0.56 -5.18 4.69
N GLY A 215 -0.04 -4.46 3.69
CA GLY A 215 1.40 -4.34 3.47
C GLY A 215 2.17 -3.65 4.61
N TYR A 216 1.50 -2.86 5.45
CA TYR A 216 2.11 -2.22 6.63
C TYR A 216 2.09 -3.13 7.87
N GLN A 217 1.31 -4.21 7.81
CA GLN A 217 1.20 -5.25 8.85
C GLN A 217 1.72 -6.61 8.39
N ASP A 218 2.35 -6.68 7.21
CA ASP A 218 2.96 -7.89 6.67
C ASP A 218 1.98 -9.07 6.53
N GLY A 219 0.69 -8.79 6.25
CA GLY A 219 -0.37 -9.80 6.18
C GLY A 219 -0.72 -10.46 7.52
N ARG A 220 -0.31 -9.85 8.63
CA ARG A 220 -0.49 -10.35 10.01
C ARG A 220 -1.48 -9.52 10.80
N CYS A 221 -2.11 -10.17 11.78
CA CYS A 221 -2.94 -9.50 12.78
C CYS A 221 -2.09 -8.52 13.59
N ALA A 222 -2.57 -7.28 13.75
CA ALA A 222 -1.87 -6.23 14.49
C ALA A 222 -1.64 -6.52 15.99
N TYR A 223 -2.37 -7.51 16.53
CA TYR A 223 -2.36 -7.82 17.96
C TYR A 223 -1.56 -9.08 18.31
N CYS A 224 -1.86 -10.20 17.65
CA CYS A 224 -1.21 -11.49 17.94
C CYS A 224 -0.09 -11.87 16.97
N ASN A 225 0.17 -11.04 15.94
CA ASN A 225 1.17 -11.26 14.90
C ASN A 225 0.99 -12.54 14.05
N GLN A 226 -0.15 -13.22 14.16
CA GLN A 226 -0.45 -14.41 13.36
C GLN A 226 -0.83 -14.05 11.93
N LEU A 227 -0.52 -14.94 10.99
CA LEU A 227 -0.86 -14.80 9.58
C LEU A 227 -2.38 -14.79 9.40
N MET A 228 -2.91 -13.83 8.64
CA MET A 228 -4.35 -13.73 8.38
C MET A 228 -4.79 -14.47 7.12
N ALA A 229 -3.87 -14.83 6.22
CA ALA A 229 -4.18 -15.60 5.01
C ALA A 229 -4.83 -16.98 5.31
N GLN A 230 -4.69 -17.47 6.54
CA GLN A 230 -5.24 -18.74 7.02
C GLN A 230 -6.55 -18.58 7.81
N GLU A 231 -7.00 -17.34 8.07
CA GLU A 231 -8.21 -17.06 8.83
C GLU A 231 -9.45 -17.12 7.94
N ARG A 232 -10.43 -17.96 8.30
CA ARG A 232 -11.63 -18.18 7.48
C ARG A 232 -12.48 -16.91 7.30
N SER A 233 -12.50 -16.04 8.31
CA SER A 233 -13.22 -14.76 8.28
C SER A 233 -12.49 -13.68 7.47
N GLY A 234 -11.21 -13.90 7.13
CA GLY A 234 -10.31 -12.87 6.64
C GLY A 234 -10.02 -11.77 7.67
N PRO A 235 -9.25 -10.74 7.25
CA PRO A 235 -8.90 -9.61 8.10
C PRO A 235 -10.10 -8.72 8.45
N ILE A 236 -10.18 -8.30 9.71
CA ILE A 236 -11.19 -7.35 10.20
C ILE A 236 -10.56 -5.97 10.36
N VAL A 237 -11.18 -4.95 9.74
CA VAL A 237 -10.83 -3.54 9.98
C VAL A 237 -11.32 -3.14 11.38
N GLU A 238 -10.39 -2.79 12.25
CA GLU A 238 -10.62 -2.63 13.68
C GLU A 238 -10.14 -1.26 14.16
N HIS A 239 -10.88 -0.68 15.10
CA HIS A 239 -10.62 0.62 15.70
C HIS A 239 -9.82 0.47 17.00
N VAL A 240 -8.53 0.79 16.98
CA VAL A 240 -7.65 0.66 18.16
C VAL A 240 -8.28 1.34 19.38
N LEU A 241 -8.57 2.64 19.25
CA LEU A 241 -9.44 3.35 20.17
C LEU A 241 -10.89 3.15 19.72
N PRO A 242 -11.76 2.59 20.57
CA PRO A 242 -13.05 2.06 20.16
C PRO A 242 -14.01 3.18 19.71
N TRP A 243 -14.79 2.92 18.66
CA TRP A 243 -15.82 3.83 18.14
C TRP A 243 -16.82 4.30 19.22
N LYS A 244 -17.04 3.47 20.25
CA LYS A 244 -17.85 3.80 21.44
C LYS A 244 -17.46 5.12 22.12
N LEU A 245 -16.23 5.61 21.93
CA LEU A 245 -15.81 6.93 22.39
C LEU A 245 -16.72 8.05 21.86
N LEU A 246 -17.26 7.93 20.65
CA LEU A 246 -18.20 8.90 20.08
C LEU A 246 -19.56 8.97 20.80
N THR A 247 -19.88 7.98 21.63
CA THR A 247 -21.06 8.00 22.51
C THR A 247 -20.80 8.70 23.84
N ARG A 248 -19.57 9.21 24.03
CA ARG A 248 -19.09 9.93 25.21
C ARG A 248 -18.65 11.34 24.79
N ASP A 249 -18.15 12.12 25.75
CA ASP A 249 -17.61 13.46 25.51
C ASP A 249 -16.20 13.40 24.85
N TRP A 250 -16.07 12.64 23.76
CA TRP A 250 -14.82 12.52 23.02
C TRP A 250 -14.48 13.83 22.31
N ASN A 251 -13.31 14.36 22.63
CA ASN A 251 -12.76 15.59 22.08
C ASN A 251 -11.33 15.39 21.53
N GLY A 252 -11.01 14.16 21.12
CA GLY A 252 -9.75 13.82 20.46
C GLY A 252 -9.85 13.80 18.93
N PRO A 253 -8.83 13.28 18.22
CA PRO A 253 -8.87 13.13 16.77
C PRO A 253 -10.04 12.25 16.31
N ASP A 254 -10.42 12.38 15.04
CA ASP A 254 -11.43 11.53 14.41
C ASP A 254 -11.08 10.04 14.57
N VAL A 255 -11.94 9.28 15.23
CA VAL A 255 -11.71 7.85 15.52
C VAL A 255 -11.87 6.98 14.28
N ASP A 256 -12.64 7.41 13.28
CA ASP A 256 -12.84 6.67 12.02
C ASP A 256 -11.66 6.89 11.04
N ALA A 257 -10.70 7.74 11.41
CA ALA A 257 -9.56 8.03 10.55
C ALA A 257 -8.48 6.93 10.60
N VAL A 258 -7.73 6.81 9.49
CA VAL A 258 -6.78 5.71 9.24
C VAL A 258 -5.70 5.56 10.31
N TRP A 259 -5.33 6.64 11.02
CA TRP A 259 -4.37 6.58 12.13
C TRP A 259 -4.81 5.61 13.24
N ASN A 260 -6.12 5.39 13.39
CA ASN A 260 -6.74 4.55 14.41
C ASN A 260 -7.21 3.17 13.89
N LEU A 261 -7.13 2.94 12.57
CA LEU A 261 -7.60 1.70 11.93
C LEU A 261 -6.47 0.69 11.77
N VAL A 262 -6.66 -0.55 12.20
CA VAL A 262 -5.73 -1.68 12.00
C VAL A 262 -6.47 -2.90 11.45
N LEU A 263 -5.73 -3.90 11.00
CA LEU A 263 -6.29 -5.20 10.64
C LEU A 263 -6.05 -6.20 11.78
N SER A 264 -7.10 -6.90 12.17
CA SER A 264 -7.08 -7.91 13.23
C SER A 264 -7.72 -9.22 12.76
N CYS A 265 -7.32 -10.33 13.39
CA CYS A 265 -8.06 -11.58 13.27
C CYS A 265 -9.32 -11.56 14.15
N GLU A 266 -10.29 -12.42 13.83
CA GLU A 266 -11.55 -12.54 14.58
C GLU A 266 -11.34 -12.79 16.09
N PRO A 267 -10.48 -13.73 16.54
CA PRO A 267 -10.25 -13.97 17.96
C PRO A 267 -9.79 -12.72 18.73
N CYS A 268 -8.86 -11.95 18.17
CA CYS A 268 -8.37 -10.72 18.80
C CYS A 268 -9.45 -9.64 18.81
N ASN A 269 -10.19 -9.46 17.72
CA ASN A 269 -11.28 -8.49 17.64
C ASN A 269 -12.37 -8.77 18.70
N VAL A 270 -12.80 -10.03 18.82
CA VAL A 270 -13.78 -10.49 19.81
C VAL A 270 -13.26 -10.35 21.24
N ALA A 271 -11.95 -10.58 21.46
CA ALA A 271 -11.32 -10.41 22.76
C ALA A 271 -11.18 -8.92 23.14
N LYS A 272 -10.87 -8.03 22.20
CA LYS A 272 -10.71 -6.59 22.45
C LYS A 272 -12.05 -5.92 22.77
N ARG A 273 -13.08 -6.12 21.94
CA ARG A 273 -14.39 -5.43 22.00
C ARG A 273 -14.22 -3.90 22.04
N ASP A 274 -15.09 -3.20 22.77
CA ASP A 274 -15.06 -1.74 22.96
C ASP A 274 -13.96 -1.25 23.93
N ARG A 275 -12.81 -1.95 24.02
CA ARG A 275 -11.70 -1.57 24.89
C ARG A 275 -10.50 -1.11 24.07
N ALA A 276 -9.74 -0.17 24.60
CA ALA A 276 -8.41 0.14 24.06
C ALA A 276 -7.43 -0.99 24.43
N PRO A 277 -6.40 -1.25 23.58
CA PRO A 277 -5.31 -2.14 23.99
C PRO A 277 -4.50 -1.50 25.13
N HIS A 278 -3.80 -2.31 25.93
CA HIS A 278 -2.92 -1.82 26.99
C HIS A 278 -1.84 -0.88 26.44
N GLU A 279 -1.41 0.11 27.23
CA GLU A 279 -0.54 1.20 26.77
C GLU A 279 0.80 0.71 26.21
N SER A 280 1.28 -0.44 26.68
CA SER A 280 2.50 -1.10 26.19
C SER A 280 2.42 -1.52 24.72
N TRP A 281 1.23 -1.63 24.14
CA TRP A 281 1.04 -1.93 22.72
C TRP A 281 1.06 -0.68 21.82
N MET A 282 0.79 0.51 22.37
CA MET A 282 0.70 1.76 21.61
C MET A 282 1.96 2.13 20.81
N PRO A 283 3.20 1.79 21.22
CA PRO A 283 4.38 1.99 20.39
C PRO A 283 4.30 1.31 19.01
N TRP A 284 3.60 0.18 18.89
CA TRP A 284 3.40 -0.48 17.60
C TRP A 284 2.53 0.37 16.67
N LEU A 285 1.42 0.92 17.19
CA LEU A 285 0.55 1.81 16.42
C LEU A 285 1.29 3.09 16.00
N GLU A 286 2.09 3.65 16.90
CA GLU A 286 2.96 4.80 16.61
C GLU A 286 3.87 4.50 15.42
N GLN A 287 4.61 3.37 15.47
CA GLN A 287 5.52 2.98 14.41
C GLN A 287 4.78 2.74 13.08
N ARG A 288 3.66 2.01 13.10
CA ARG A 288 2.84 1.75 11.90
C ARG A 288 2.37 3.05 11.25
N ASN A 289 1.94 4.03 12.05
CA ASN A 289 1.52 5.33 11.54
C ASN A 289 2.70 6.13 10.94
N ASN A 290 3.90 6.02 11.51
CA ASN A 290 5.11 6.58 10.93
C ASN A 290 5.47 5.90 9.60
N ASP A 291 5.38 4.56 9.52
CA ASP A 291 5.64 3.79 8.29
C ASP A 291 4.74 4.25 7.13
N LEU A 292 3.44 4.48 7.40
CA LEU A 292 2.50 5.04 6.42
C LEU A 292 2.97 6.40 5.90
N ILE A 293 3.39 7.30 6.78
CA ILE A 293 3.89 8.65 6.42
C ILE A 293 5.18 8.57 5.61
N GLU A 294 6.14 7.76 6.04
CA GLU A 294 7.48 7.66 5.46
C GLU A 294 7.49 6.97 4.10
N SER A 295 6.57 6.05 3.86
CA SER A 295 6.33 5.46 2.53
C SER A 295 5.82 6.48 1.51
N ARG A 296 5.71 7.77 1.85
CA ARG A 296 5.09 8.84 1.03
C ARG A 296 3.68 8.43 0.62
N HIS A 297 2.94 7.83 1.55
CA HIS A 297 1.57 7.45 1.29
C HIS A 297 0.75 8.68 0.91
N PRO A 298 -0.22 8.54 0.01
CA PRO A 298 -1.23 9.59 -0.27
C PRO A 298 -2.02 10.07 0.96
N LEU A 299 -1.89 9.39 2.10
CA LEU A 299 -2.47 9.75 3.38
C LEU A 299 -1.48 10.47 4.29
N ARG A 300 -0.23 10.64 3.86
CA ARG A 300 0.84 11.23 4.66
C ARG A 300 0.42 12.57 5.24
N ASP A 301 -0.05 13.48 4.39
CA ASP A 301 -0.39 14.83 4.80
C ASP A 301 -1.66 14.85 5.67
N VAL A 302 -2.62 13.94 5.39
CA VAL A 302 -3.81 13.73 6.23
C VAL A 302 -3.42 13.23 7.63
N LEU A 303 -2.58 12.20 7.71
CA LEU A 303 -2.08 11.65 8.98
C LEU A 303 -1.27 12.71 9.73
N MET A 304 -0.42 13.47 9.04
CA MET A 304 0.35 14.55 9.66
C MET A 304 -0.53 15.70 10.16
N ALA A 305 -1.61 16.03 9.46
CA ALA A 305 -2.56 17.04 9.91
C ALA A 305 -3.36 16.57 11.14
N GLN A 306 -3.74 15.29 11.17
CA GLN A 306 -4.53 14.70 12.26
C GLN A 306 -3.71 14.40 13.52
N THR A 307 -2.45 13.98 13.34
CA THR A 307 -1.63 13.46 14.44
C THR A 307 -0.39 14.32 14.72
N GLY A 308 0.09 15.12 13.78
CA GLY A 308 1.24 16.02 13.96
C GLY A 308 2.29 15.93 12.84
N ALA A 309 2.95 17.06 12.57
CA ALA A 309 3.90 17.17 11.47
C ALA A 309 5.21 16.39 11.70
N THR A 310 5.66 16.25 12.95
CA THR A 310 6.89 15.54 13.32
C THR A 310 6.57 14.27 14.09
N ALA A 311 7.48 13.29 14.08
CA ALA A 311 7.30 12.05 14.85
C ALA A 311 7.06 12.32 16.35
N ALA A 312 7.75 13.32 16.91
CA ALA A 312 7.55 13.73 18.31
C ALA A 312 6.13 14.29 18.56
N LEU A 313 5.62 15.14 17.66
CA LEU A 313 4.25 15.65 17.77
C LEU A 313 3.22 14.53 17.62
N ARG A 314 3.44 13.58 16.71
CA ARG A 314 2.59 12.39 16.54
C ARG A 314 2.53 11.51 17.76
N ARG A 315 3.68 11.23 18.37
CA ARG A 315 3.77 10.51 19.64
C ARG A 315 2.99 11.24 20.74
N ALA A 316 3.15 12.55 20.85
CA ALA A 316 2.44 13.34 21.86
C ALA A 316 0.91 13.32 21.65
N ALA A 317 0.45 13.49 20.40
CA ALA A 317 -0.96 13.43 20.07
C ALA A 317 -1.56 12.03 20.33
N LEU A 318 -0.85 10.96 19.97
CA LEU A 318 -1.28 9.59 20.23
C LEU A 318 -1.39 9.31 21.73
N LYS A 319 -0.43 9.75 22.53
CA LYS A 319 -0.46 9.63 23.99
C LYS A 319 -1.64 10.41 24.60
N ASP A 320 -1.90 11.62 24.14
CA ASP A 320 -3.04 12.42 24.59
C ASP A 320 -4.38 11.76 24.24
N ALA A 321 -4.52 11.31 22.98
CA ALA A 321 -5.71 10.58 22.53
C ALA A 321 -5.95 9.30 23.35
N TYR A 322 -4.89 8.53 23.60
CA TYR A 322 -4.96 7.32 24.43
C TYR A 322 -5.38 7.63 25.87
N ARG A 323 -4.73 8.61 26.51
CA ARG A 323 -5.08 9.06 27.88
C ARG A 323 -6.57 9.41 27.97
N ARG A 324 -7.06 10.28 27.08
CA ARG A 324 -8.47 10.70 27.04
C ARG A 324 -9.41 9.51 26.82
N ALA A 325 -9.04 8.60 25.92
CA ALA A 325 -9.84 7.41 25.66
C ALA A 325 -9.96 6.54 26.91
N THR A 326 -8.86 6.36 27.66
CA THR A 326 -8.87 5.59 28.92
C THR A 326 -9.51 6.32 30.10
N GLU A 327 -9.58 7.66 30.10
CA GLU A 327 -10.37 8.41 31.08
C GLU A 327 -11.88 8.17 30.87
N LEU A 328 -12.32 8.13 29.60
CA LEU A 328 -13.72 7.88 29.24
C LEU A 328 -14.09 6.39 29.31
N LEU A 329 -13.17 5.50 28.95
CA LEU A 329 -13.34 4.04 28.95
C LEU A 329 -12.16 3.37 29.68
N PRO A 330 -12.18 3.29 31.03
CA PRO A 330 -11.03 2.87 31.83
C PRO A 330 -10.61 1.41 31.69
N VAL A 331 -11.50 0.54 31.22
CA VAL A 331 -11.20 -0.89 31.07
C VAL A 331 -10.42 -1.12 29.78
N VAL A 332 -9.16 -1.54 29.92
CA VAL A 332 -8.26 -1.87 28.81
C VAL A 332 -8.19 -3.38 28.57
N TRP A 333 -7.75 -3.78 27.38
CA TRP A 333 -7.48 -5.17 27.01
C TRP A 333 -5.99 -5.35 26.73
N THR A 334 -5.37 -6.40 27.25
CA THR A 334 -3.97 -6.71 26.93
C THR A 334 -3.93 -7.71 25.78
N PRO A 335 -3.35 -7.34 24.61
CA PRO A 335 -3.15 -8.29 23.53
C PRO A 335 -2.31 -9.49 24.01
N SER A 336 -2.65 -10.69 23.55
CA SER A 336 -1.73 -11.83 23.67
C SER A 336 -0.44 -11.42 22.96
N MET A 337 0.66 -11.26 23.68
CA MET A 337 1.93 -10.77 23.11
C MET A 337 2.36 -11.66 21.93
N GLY A 338 1.96 -11.29 20.73
CA GLY A 338 2.74 -11.61 19.54
C GLY A 338 4.04 -10.84 19.70
N THR A 339 5.16 -11.49 19.45
CA THR A 339 6.52 -10.92 19.45
C THR A 339 6.60 -9.72 18.49
N HIS A 340 6.14 -8.56 18.94
CA HIS A 340 6.20 -7.29 18.22
C HIS A 340 7.37 -6.42 18.73
N MET A 341 8.07 -6.86 19.78
CA MET A 341 9.10 -6.11 20.51
C MET A 341 10.42 -6.89 20.66
N ALA A 342 10.77 -7.76 19.71
CA ALA A 342 12.11 -8.30 19.60
C ALA A 342 12.85 -7.58 18.46
#